data_AF-A0A222FLD4-F1
#
_entry.id   AF-A0A222FLD4-F1
#
_cell.length_a   1.000
_cell.length_b   1.000
_cell.length_c   1.000
_cell.angle_alpha   90.00
_cell.angle_beta   90.00
_cell.angle_gamma   90.00
#
_symmetry.space_group_name_H-M   'P 1'
#
loop_
_entity.id
_entity.type
_entity.pdbx_description
1 polymer ?
#
loop_
_entity_poly.entity_id
_entity_poly.type
_entity_poly.pdbx_seq_one_letter_code
_entity_poly.pdbx_strand_id
1 'polypeptide(L)'
;MKKNSNYSSYLTRNQVGTYVFQIRVPTHILRQNHSLKPIFRCSLGTKSLREAICRSGVKLSLFEEILKGYDCPKLFEQQLIALRNRADFSSQKSQLDSGSHAPLLPSSVGATSTVVDIALDELVESFLLYKADSGVRSASYTWYERKLSLFVQIARSLAQKRNLMLSDLTANLVRRYATIMGRYPKYARNQVETKLQTVDELVAVIEQHSRESLVNMGYNLIGYQTMTHYFTAVKELLRYAQRQQFNVPNGLADLLHAPKKRRGVKPQVKFDSTDLKRIFMSHEYLNGSFKRNSDYWIPLLALFGGQTQAELCQLHVSDVRQQEGIWYIDINDQDDKNLKNETGRPRQVPIHRKLIELGFLAFVEHCRKSGQTRLFPEEKKNEYDKYSSYSKRFNRWRQRLGVTVDSAGGRKTFHSFRHLVSDWLIGNQCHPGVAADIIGHEGRERMETRRTYSDGAWLAEKNKWIQSISYELDLSEIRHWSPGCFQSS
;
A
#
# COMPACT_ATOMS: atom_id res chain seq x y z
N MET A 1 4.64 34.62 2.34
CA MET A 1 5.47 34.17 1.20
C MET A 1 5.82 32.71 1.38
N LYS A 2 5.17 31.81 0.62
CA LYS A 2 5.38 30.35 0.71
C LYS A 2 6.70 29.98 0.01
N LYS A 3 7.71 29.53 0.76
CA LYS A 3 8.84 28.75 0.21
C LYS A 3 8.34 27.33 -0.04
N ASN A 4 7.88 27.06 -1.26
CA ASN A 4 7.63 25.71 -1.76
C ASN A 4 8.58 25.46 -2.93
N SER A 5 9.59 24.61 -2.75
CA SER A 5 9.78 23.41 -3.57
C SER A 5 11.15 22.77 -3.32
N ASN A 6 11.14 21.52 -2.83
CA ASN A 6 12.26 20.58 -2.96
C ASN A 6 12.39 20.18 -4.44
N TYR A 7 12.99 21.03 -5.26
CA TYR A 7 13.51 20.63 -6.57
C TYR A 7 15.03 20.75 -6.54
N SER A 8 15.71 19.92 -7.33
CA SER A 8 17.14 20.08 -7.60
C SER A 8 17.42 21.53 -8.03
N SER A 9 18.52 22.12 -7.55
CA SER A 9 18.80 23.57 -7.61
C SER A 9 18.77 24.18 -9.03
N TYR A 10 18.81 23.31 -10.04
CA TYR A 10 18.80 23.64 -11.45
C TYR A 10 17.43 23.63 -12.15
N LEU A 11 16.33 23.39 -11.44
CA LEU A 11 14.98 23.38 -12.02
C LEU A 11 14.09 24.48 -11.42
N THR A 12 13.51 25.31 -12.28
CA THR A 12 12.57 26.37 -11.87
C THR A 12 11.37 26.42 -12.80
N ARG A 13 10.36 27.19 -12.43
CA ARG A 13 9.14 27.39 -13.22
C ARG A 13 8.96 28.87 -13.54
N ASN A 14 8.65 29.19 -14.80
CA ASN A 14 8.34 30.57 -15.19
C ASN A 14 6.88 30.94 -14.88
N GLN A 15 6.52 32.21 -15.05
CA GLN A 15 5.17 32.73 -14.75
C GLN A 15 4.05 32.03 -15.54
N VAL A 16 4.35 31.48 -16.72
CA VAL A 16 3.39 30.77 -17.60
C VAL A 16 3.34 29.26 -17.29
N GLY A 17 4.04 28.82 -16.25
CA GLY A 17 4.02 27.44 -15.76
C GLY A 17 4.90 26.45 -16.52
N THR A 18 5.78 26.92 -17.42
CA THR A 18 6.76 26.10 -18.14
C THR A 18 8.02 25.93 -17.31
N TYR A 19 8.60 24.73 -17.30
CA TYR A 19 9.84 24.46 -16.58
C TYR A 19 11.07 25.02 -17.31
N VAL A 20 12.02 25.49 -16.52
CA VAL A 20 13.26 26.16 -16.95
C VAL A 20 14.44 25.48 -16.26
N PHE A 21 15.43 25.09 -17.06
CA PHE A 21 16.73 24.67 -16.58
C PHE A 21 17.57 25.91 -16.27
N GLN A 22 18.17 25.96 -15.08
CA GLN A 22 19.09 27.01 -14.68
C GLN A 22 20.35 26.42 -14.04
N ILE A 23 21.52 26.92 -14.38
CA ILE A 23 22.77 26.47 -13.73
C ILE A 23 23.76 27.63 -13.65
N ARG A 24 24.59 27.63 -12.60
CA ARG A 24 25.59 28.68 -12.39
C ARG A 24 26.81 28.39 -13.26
N VAL A 25 27.26 29.40 -14.00
CA VAL A 25 28.53 29.32 -14.74
C VAL A 25 29.69 29.49 -13.75
N PRO A 26 30.74 28.64 -13.79
CA PRO A 26 31.88 28.76 -12.89
C PRO A 26 32.57 30.13 -12.94
N THR A 27 32.99 30.62 -11.77
CA THR A 27 33.53 31.98 -11.60
C THR A 27 34.83 32.23 -12.37
N HIS A 28 35.66 31.19 -12.56
CA HIS A 28 36.91 31.32 -13.32
C HIS A 28 36.64 31.56 -14.82
N ILE A 29 35.58 30.98 -15.39
CA ILE A 29 35.16 31.23 -16.77
C ILE A 29 34.59 32.65 -16.91
N LEU A 30 33.78 33.09 -15.93
CA LEU A 30 33.20 34.46 -15.93
C LEU A 30 34.26 35.56 -15.85
N ARG A 31 35.43 35.29 -15.24
CA ARG A 31 36.56 36.23 -15.21
C ARG A 31 37.26 36.38 -16.56
N GLN A 32 37.18 35.35 -17.40
CA GLN A 32 37.79 35.30 -18.72
C GLN A 32 36.82 35.73 -19.83
N ASN A 33 35.52 35.80 -19.53
CA ASN A 33 34.51 36.26 -20.47
C ASN A 33 33.45 37.17 -19.82
N HIS A 34 33.62 38.49 -19.98
CA HIS A 34 32.73 39.50 -19.41
C HIS A 34 31.35 39.59 -20.09
N SER A 35 31.15 38.97 -21.28
CA SER A 35 29.84 38.93 -21.95
C SER A 35 28.88 37.89 -21.33
N LEU A 36 29.42 36.89 -20.59
CA LEU A 36 28.63 35.78 -20.07
C LEU A 36 27.86 36.15 -18.80
N LYS A 37 26.60 35.72 -18.75
CA LYS A 37 25.77 35.87 -17.54
C LYS A 37 26.18 34.82 -16.49
N PRO A 38 26.17 35.17 -15.18
CA PRO A 38 26.50 34.23 -14.11
C PRO A 38 25.58 33.00 -14.01
N ILE A 39 24.36 33.09 -14.54
CA ILE A 39 23.39 32.01 -14.57
C ILE A 39 23.02 31.73 -16.02
N PHE A 40 23.30 30.50 -16.46
CA PHE A 40 22.77 29.98 -17.71
C PHE A 40 21.33 29.53 -17.48
N ARG A 41 20.40 29.97 -18.35
CA ARG A 41 18.99 29.56 -18.32
C ARG A 41 18.51 29.16 -19.71
N CYS A 42 17.69 28.12 -19.78
CA CYS A 42 16.95 27.75 -21.00
C CYS A 42 15.59 27.11 -20.65
N SER A 43 14.59 27.36 -21.51
CA SER A 43 13.28 26.73 -21.38
C SER A 43 13.39 25.25 -21.68
N LEU A 44 12.69 24.42 -20.92
CA LEU A 44 12.55 22.99 -21.20
C LEU A 44 11.33 22.70 -22.06
N GLY A 45 10.55 23.72 -22.45
CA GLY A 45 9.43 23.59 -23.40
C GLY A 45 8.30 22.69 -22.93
N THR A 46 8.19 22.43 -21.63
CA THR A 46 7.16 21.55 -21.07
C THR A 46 6.60 22.11 -19.76
N LYS A 47 5.30 21.90 -19.56
CA LYS A 47 4.60 22.14 -18.29
C LYS A 47 4.56 20.88 -17.41
N SER A 48 4.97 19.73 -17.95
CA SER A 48 5.04 18.46 -17.25
C SER A 48 6.34 18.36 -16.46
N LEU A 49 6.25 18.15 -15.16
CA LEU A 49 7.42 17.99 -14.28
C LEU A 49 8.26 16.77 -14.69
N ARG A 50 7.62 15.67 -15.10
CA ARG A 50 8.29 14.44 -15.55
C ARG A 50 9.17 14.69 -16.77
N GLU A 51 8.61 15.36 -17.77
CA GLU A 51 9.34 15.71 -18.98
C GLU A 51 10.41 16.76 -18.68
N ALA A 52 10.14 17.68 -17.76
CA ALA A 52 11.11 18.67 -17.32
C ALA A 52 12.35 18.03 -16.67
N ILE A 53 12.17 17.03 -15.79
CA ILE A 53 13.28 16.32 -15.14
C ILE A 53 14.12 15.56 -16.18
N CYS A 54 13.48 14.89 -17.14
CA CYS A 54 14.19 14.19 -18.21
C CYS A 54 14.99 15.15 -19.09
N ARG A 55 14.35 16.24 -19.55
CA ARG A 55 14.99 17.25 -20.39
C ARG A 55 16.09 18.01 -19.63
N SER A 56 15.92 18.28 -18.33
CA SER A 56 16.94 18.94 -17.51
C SER A 56 18.15 18.06 -17.26
N GLY A 57 17.99 16.75 -17.09
CA GLY A 57 19.09 15.80 -17.00
C GLY A 57 19.97 15.79 -18.25
N VAL A 58 19.35 15.79 -19.44
CA VAL A 58 20.08 15.91 -20.72
C VAL A 58 20.82 17.25 -20.82
N LYS A 59 20.17 18.36 -20.44
CA LYS A 59 20.81 19.69 -20.44
C LYS A 59 21.98 19.77 -19.47
N LEU A 60 21.88 19.12 -18.31
CA LEU A 60 22.94 19.09 -17.30
C LEU A 60 24.16 18.33 -17.82
N SER A 61 23.96 17.13 -18.39
CA SER A 61 25.06 16.33 -18.96
C SER A 61 25.81 17.09 -20.05
N LEU A 62 25.08 17.70 -21.00
CA LEU A 62 25.70 18.48 -22.07
C LEU A 62 26.42 19.72 -21.54
N PHE A 63 25.89 20.37 -20.51
CA PHE A 63 26.55 21.51 -19.86
C PHE A 63 27.87 21.09 -19.20
N GLU A 64 27.90 19.93 -18.53
CA GLU A 64 29.11 19.38 -17.93
C GLU A 64 30.16 18.96 -18.97
N GLU A 65 29.72 18.42 -20.12
CA GLU A 65 30.61 18.15 -21.26
C GLU A 65 31.25 19.42 -21.81
N ILE A 66 30.45 20.48 -22.00
CA ILE A 66 30.94 21.80 -22.44
C ILE A 66 31.93 22.37 -21.41
N LEU A 67 31.71 22.17 -20.10
CA LEU A 67 32.66 22.57 -19.07
C LEU A 67 33.97 21.79 -19.11
N LYS A 68 33.91 20.46 -19.34
CA LYS A 68 35.11 19.61 -19.45
C LYS A 68 35.94 19.93 -20.68
N GLY A 69 35.28 20.30 -21.79
CA GLY A 69 35.91 20.71 -23.04
C GLY A 69 36.16 22.21 -23.17
N TYR A 70 36.21 22.95 -22.05
CA TYR A 70 36.45 24.39 -22.08
C TYR A 70 37.85 24.72 -22.62
N ASP A 71 37.89 25.41 -23.75
CA ASP A 71 39.13 25.82 -24.42
C ASP A 71 39.29 27.35 -24.41
N CYS A 72 38.39 28.07 -25.10
CA CYS A 72 38.39 29.53 -25.11
C CYS A 72 37.00 30.17 -24.87
N PRO A 73 36.96 31.41 -24.35
CA PRO A 73 35.73 32.17 -24.07
C PRO A 73 34.69 32.20 -25.18
N LYS A 74 35.13 32.44 -26.43
CA LYS A 74 34.23 32.58 -27.59
C LYS A 74 33.57 31.25 -27.96
N LEU A 75 34.32 30.15 -27.94
CA LEU A 75 33.81 28.81 -28.26
C LEU A 75 32.81 28.35 -27.19
N PHE A 76 33.10 28.58 -25.91
CA PHE A 76 32.19 28.25 -24.82
C PHE A 76 30.85 29.02 -24.91
N GLU A 77 30.90 30.31 -25.26
CA GLU A 77 29.69 31.11 -25.47
C GLU A 77 28.84 30.56 -26.63
N GLN A 78 29.47 30.18 -27.75
CA GLN A 78 28.79 29.55 -28.89
C GLN A 78 28.15 28.20 -28.50
N GLN A 79 28.85 27.38 -27.72
CA GLN A 79 28.34 26.09 -27.24
C GLN A 79 27.15 26.25 -26.27
N LEU A 80 27.16 27.28 -25.42
CA LEU A 80 26.01 27.59 -24.57
C LEU A 80 24.80 28.08 -25.37
N ILE A 81 25.00 28.83 -26.44
CA ILE A 81 23.92 29.22 -27.36
C ILE A 81 23.33 27.99 -28.06
N ALA A 82 24.18 27.08 -28.55
CA ALA A 82 23.74 25.82 -29.14
C ALA A 82 22.98 24.96 -28.12
N LEU A 83 23.48 24.85 -26.89
CA LEU A 83 22.80 24.15 -25.80
C LEU A 83 21.43 24.76 -25.50
N ARG A 84 21.28 26.08 -25.54
CA ARG A 84 19.99 26.75 -25.32
C ARG A 84 18.97 26.38 -26.39
N ASN A 85 19.39 26.30 -27.65
CA ASN A 85 18.49 26.13 -28.80
C ASN A 85 18.19 24.66 -29.15
N ARG A 86 18.93 23.71 -28.58
CA ARG A 86 18.73 22.28 -28.84
C ARG A 86 17.35 21.80 -28.34
N ALA A 87 16.49 21.39 -29.29
CA ALA A 87 15.12 20.92 -29.04
C ALA A 87 14.98 19.38 -29.02
N ASP A 88 16.00 18.66 -29.51
CA ASP A 88 15.98 17.19 -29.54
C ASP A 88 16.32 16.60 -28.17
N PHE A 89 15.31 16.01 -27.55
CA PHE A 89 15.41 15.30 -26.26
C PHE A 89 15.19 13.79 -26.41
N SER A 90 15.13 13.29 -27.65
CA SER A 90 14.97 11.88 -27.96
C SER A 90 16.28 11.12 -27.74
N SER A 91 16.26 10.13 -26.85
CA SER A 91 17.21 9.02 -26.86
C SER A 91 17.16 8.36 -28.25
N GLN A 92 18.30 8.25 -28.95
CA GLN A 92 18.36 7.58 -30.25
C GLN A 92 17.78 6.16 -30.16
N LYS A 93 16.69 5.93 -30.89
CA LYS A 93 16.16 4.61 -31.22
C LYS A 93 15.56 4.67 -32.63
N SER A 94 15.93 3.70 -33.47
CA SER A 94 15.46 3.37 -34.83
C SER A 94 16.32 3.85 -36.00
N GLN A 95 17.05 2.90 -36.61
CA GLN A 95 16.88 2.43 -38.00
C GLN A 95 17.92 1.35 -38.31
N LEU A 96 17.47 0.16 -38.72
CA LEU A 96 18.09 -0.69 -39.76
C LEU A 96 17.27 -1.98 -39.90
N ASP A 97 16.53 -2.06 -41.01
CA ASP A 97 16.13 -3.31 -41.65
C ASP A 97 16.48 -3.21 -43.15
N SER A 98 17.05 -4.29 -43.67
CA SER A 98 17.31 -4.65 -45.09
C SER A 98 18.41 -3.96 -45.92
N GLY A 99 19.29 -4.79 -46.53
CA GLY A 99 19.73 -4.63 -47.93
C GLY A 99 21.17 -4.17 -48.25
N SER A 100 22.10 -5.13 -48.35
CA SER A 100 23.28 -5.21 -49.26
C SER A 100 23.99 -3.93 -49.78
N HIS A 101 25.22 -3.69 -49.31
CA HIS A 101 26.48 -3.67 -50.09
C HIS A 101 27.64 -3.22 -49.19
N ALA A 102 28.69 -4.02 -49.10
CA ALA A 102 29.99 -3.59 -48.58
C ALA A 102 30.59 -2.52 -49.53
N PRO A 103 31.37 -1.53 -49.05
CA PRO A 103 32.75 -1.78 -48.64
C PRO A 103 33.32 -0.94 -47.48
N LEU A 104 34.30 -1.56 -46.80
CA LEU A 104 35.49 -1.00 -46.14
C LEU A 104 35.36 -0.09 -44.89
N LEU A 105 35.87 -0.64 -43.78
CA LEU A 105 36.18 0.01 -42.50
C LEU A 105 37.14 1.21 -42.65
N PRO A 106 37.10 2.15 -41.70
CA PRO A 106 38.23 2.23 -40.77
C PRO A 106 37.82 2.04 -39.31
N SER A 107 38.75 1.45 -38.58
CA SER A 107 38.67 0.95 -37.23
C SER A 107 38.45 2.00 -36.14
N SER A 108 37.79 1.53 -35.07
CA SER A 108 37.95 1.93 -33.66
C SER A 108 37.68 3.38 -33.25
N VAL A 109 36.50 3.62 -32.68
CA VAL A 109 36.35 4.41 -31.44
C VAL A 109 35.27 3.72 -30.59
N GLY A 110 35.65 3.27 -29.39
CA GLY A 110 34.79 2.49 -28.51
C GLY A 110 33.55 3.26 -28.03
N ALA A 111 32.39 2.62 -28.12
CA ALA A 111 31.17 3.10 -27.49
C ALA A 111 31.26 2.89 -25.97
N THR A 112 31.69 3.92 -25.23
CA THR A 112 31.47 3.96 -23.78
C THR A 112 30.00 4.26 -23.51
N SER A 113 29.21 3.23 -23.20
CA SER A 113 27.86 3.37 -22.64
C SER A 113 27.95 4.20 -21.36
N THR A 114 27.53 5.47 -21.40
CA THR A 114 27.48 6.35 -20.22
C THR A 114 26.40 5.84 -19.27
N VAL A 115 26.86 5.12 -18.26
CA VAL A 115 26.05 4.56 -17.19
C VAL A 115 25.49 5.70 -16.33
N VAL A 116 24.16 5.88 -16.34
CA VAL A 116 23.48 6.94 -15.58
C VAL A 116 23.32 6.50 -14.12
N ASP A 117 23.95 7.23 -13.21
CA ASP A 117 23.82 7.08 -11.76
C ASP A 117 22.89 8.17 -11.20
N ILE A 118 22.21 7.90 -10.08
CA ILE A 118 21.17 8.76 -9.51
C ILE A 118 21.23 8.75 -7.99
N ALA A 119 20.89 9.87 -7.35
CA ALA A 119 20.75 9.91 -5.90
C ALA A 119 19.59 9.00 -5.45
N LEU A 120 19.78 8.29 -4.34
CA LEU A 120 18.80 7.31 -3.88
C LEU A 120 17.45 7.92 -3.51
N ASP A 121 17.42 9.14 -2.95
CA ASP A 121 16.17 9.85 -2.68
C ASP A 121 15.44 10.22 -3.97
N GLU A 122 16.16 10.71 -4.99
CA GLU A 122 15.59 11.05 -6.29
C GLU A 122 15.01 9.80 -6.98
N LEU A 123 15.68 8.64 -6.83
CA LEU A 123 15.16 7.37 -7.30
C LEU A 123 13.86 6.98 -6.57
N VAL A 124 13.79 7.15 -5.25
CA VAL A 124 12.58 6.87 -4.46
C VAL A 124 11.44 7.80 -4.87
N GLU A 125 11.69 9.09 -5.02
CA GLU A 125 10.70 10.06 -5.48
C GLU A 125 10.17 9.69 -6.88
N SER A 126 11.08 9.39 -7.82
CA SER A 126 10.72 8.94 -9.17
C SER A 126 9.87 7.67 -9.16
N PHE A 127 10.21 6.70 -8.30
CA PHE A 127 9.44 5.47 -8.12
C PHE A 127 8.05 5.72 -7.52
N LEU A 128 7.94 6.60 -6.51
CA LEU A 128 6.66 6.94 -5.89
C LEU A 128 5.74 7.66 -6.86
N LEU A 129 6.28 8.57 -7.68
CA LEU A 129 5.54 9.20 -8.78
C LEU A 129 5.08 8.17 -9.81
N TYR A 130 5.97 7.26 -10.23
CA TYR A 130 5.61 6.16 -11.12
C TYR A 130 4.46 5.31 -10.57
N LYS A 131 4.47 5.01 -9.26
CA LYS A 131 3.39 4.27 -8.61
C LYS A 131 2.08 5.07 -8.59
N ALA A 132 2.14 6.35 -8.26
CA ALA A 132 0.97 7.23 -8.29
C ALA A 132 0.33 7.29 -9.70
N ASP A 133 1.15 7.48 -10.74
CA ASP A 133 0.72 7.50 -12.15
C ASP A 133 0.15 6.14 -12.59
N SER A 134 0.66 5.04 -12.03
CA SER A 134 0.14 3.68 -12.28
C SER A 134 -1.20 3.42 -11.58
N GLY A 135 -1.82 4.43 -10.95
CA GLY A 135 -3.11 4.32 -10.30
C GLY A 135 -3.09 3.50 -9.00
N VAL A 136 -1.95 3.40 -8.31
CA VAL A 136 -1.95 2.71 -7.00
C VAL A 136 -2.81 3.49 -6.01
N ARG A 137 -3.52 2.76 -5.16
CA ARG A 137 -4.32 3.34 -4.08
C ARG A 137 -3.46 4.15 -3.12
N SER A 138 -4.01 5.22 -2.53
CA SER A 138 -3.32 6.09 -1.56
C SER A 138 -2.70 5.31 -0.40
N ALA A 139 -3.41 4.29 0.11
CA ALA A 139 -2.90 3.42 1.17
C ALA A 139 -1.62 2.65 0.75
N SER A 140 -1.55 2.21 -0.51
CA SER A 140 -0.39 1.53 -1.07
C SER A 140 0.75 2.51 -1.32
N TYR A 141 0.45 3.72 -1.81
CA TYR A 141 1.43 4.80 -1.95
C TYR A 141 2.13 5.10 -0.62
N THR A 142 1.35 5.40 0.44
CA THR A 142 1.90 5.69 1.77
C THR A 142 2.62 4.47 2.37
N TRP A 143 2.24 3.26 1.96
CA TRP A 143 2.98 2.05 2.34
C TRP A 143 4.38 2.04 1.73
N TYR A 144 4.53 2.29 0.42
CA TYR A 144 5.85 2.35 -0.22
C TYR A 144 6.68 3.50 0.37
N GLU A 145 6.10 4.70 0.44
CA GLU A 145 6.76 5.90 0.96
C GLU A 145 7.40 5.65 2.32
N ARG A 146 6.65 5.08 3.28
CA ARG A 146 7.15 4.78 4.62
C ARG A 146 8.28 3.74 4.64
N LYS A 147 8.15 2.70 3.83
CA LYS A 147 9.15 1.60 3.80
C LYS A 147 10.45 2.09 3.16
N LEU A 148 10.34 2.81 2.05
CA LEU A 148 11.49 3.32 1.32
C LEU A 148 12.16 4.48 2.07
N SER A 149 11.40 5.35 2.72
CA SER A 149 11.97 6.39 3.58
C SER A 149 12.84 5.81 4.70
N LEU A 150 12.39 4.73 5.36
CA LEU A 150 13.22 4.06 6.36
C LEU A 150 14.44 3.37 5.75
N PHE A 151 14.28 2.73 4.59
CA PHE A 151 15.39 2.13 3.86
C PHE A 151 16.49 3.16 3.56
N VAL A 152 16.12 4.33 3.02
CA VAL A 152 17.06 5.41 2.72
C VAL A 152 17.76 5.90 3.99
N GLN A 153 17.03 6.13 5.08
CA GLN A 153 17.62 6.57 6.34
C GLN A 153 18.64 5.56 6.89
N ILE A 154 18.29 4.27 6.92
CA ILE A 154 19.21 3.22 7.36
C ILE A 154 20.42 3.09 6.41
N ALA A 155 20.20 3.14 5.10
CA ALA A 155 21.26 3.04 4.10
C ALA A 155 22.28 4.18 4.23
N ARG A 156 21.81 5.42 4.42
CA ARG A 156 22.66 6.60 4.71
C ARG A 156 23.47 6.41 5.98
N SER A 157 22.83 5.93 7.04
CA SER A 157 23.48 5.67 8.32
C SER A 157 24.62 4.65 8.19
N LEU A 158 24.34 3.52 7.55
CA LEU A 158 25.32 2.44 7.33
C LEU A 158 26.47 2.85 6.42
N ALA A 159 26.20 3.71 5.43
CA ALA A 159 27.20 4.25 4.50
C ALA A 159 27.96 5.46 5.06
N GLN A 160 27.46 6.08 6.14
CA GLN A 160 27.93 7.37 6.65
C GLN A 160 27.96 8.47 5.57
N LYS A 161 27.00 8.44 4.64
CA LYS A 161 26.88 9.39 3.53
C LYS A 161 25.51 10.07 3.55
N ARG A 162 25.50 11.40 3.59
CA ARG A 162 24.27 12.20 3.50
C ARG A 162 23.65 12.15 2.11
N ASN A 163 24.46 12.23 1.06
CA ASN A 163 24.00 12.03 -0.31
C ASN A 163 24.48 10.65 -0.77
N LEU A 164 23.55 9.69 -0.85
CA LEU A 164 23.85 8.31 -1.21
C LEU A 164 23.44 8.09 -2.65
N MET A 165 24.39 7.73 -3.51
CA MET A 165 24.10 7.41 -4.91
C MET A 165 23.63 5.97 -5.04
N LEU A 166 22.94 5.64 -6.12
CA LEU A 166 22.51 4.28 -6.39
C LEU A 166 23.70 3.33 -6.53
N SER A 167 24.80 3.79 -7.15
CA SER A 167 26.05 3.03 -7.23
C SER A 167 26.69 2.72 -5.87
N ASP A 168 26.38 3.49 -4.81
CA ASP A 168 26.89 3.25 -3.46
C ASP A 168 26.20 2.04 -2.79
N LEU A 169 25.09 1.54 -3.33
CA LEU A 169 24.39 0.36 -2.80
C LEU A 169 25.15 -0.93 -3.12
N THR A 170 26.24 -1.18 -2.41
CA THR A 170 27.00 -2.42 -2.53
C THR A 170 26.25 -3.61 -1.92
N ALA A 171 26.63 -4.83 -2.32
CA ALA A 171 26.11 -6.06 -1.72
C ALA A 171 26.34 -6.11 -0.19
N ASN A 172 27.46 -5.55 0.30
CA ASN A 172 27.74 -5.47 1.73
C ASN A 172 26.75 -4.56 2.46
N LEU A 173 26.49 -3.37 1.90
CA LEU A 173 25.53 -2.42 2.48
C LEU A 173 24.12 -3.03 2.54
N VAL A 174 23.67 -3.68 1.46
CA VAL A 174 22.35 -4.32 1.42
C VAL A 174 22.23 -5.48 2.42
N ARG A 175 23.30 -6.28 2.61
CA ARG A 175 23.34 -7.31 3.66
C ARG A 175 23.27 -6.72 5.07
N ARG A 176 24.02 -5.65 5.34
CA ARG A 176 23.94 -4.91 6.62
C ARG A 176 22.54 -4.36 6.85
N TYR A 177 21.92 -3.74 5.85
CA TYR A 177 20.52 -3.31 5.93
C TYR A 177 19.58 -4.47 6.28
N ALA A 178 19.73 -5.64 5.64
CA ALA A 178 18.92 -6.81 5.95
C ALA A 178 19.10 -7.27 7.41
N THR A 179 20.32 -7.26 7.93
CA THR A 179 20.64 -7.55 9.33
C THR A 179 19.97 -6.56 10.29
N ILE A 180 20.09 -5.24 10.01
CA ILE A 180 19.42 -4.20 10.80
C ILE A 180 17.91 -4.42 10.82
N MET A 181 17.30 -4.67 9.66
CA MET A 181 15.86 -4.90 9.57
C MET A 181 15.42 -6.14 10.35
N GLY A 182 16.23 -7.20 10.40
CA GLY A 182 15.98 -8.38 11.22
C GLY A 182 15.96 -8.11 12.73
N ARG A 183 16.50 -6.96 13.16
CA ARG A 183 16.60 -6.52 14.56
C ARG A 183 15.96 -5.16 14.81
N TYR A 184 15.18 -4.65 13.86
CA TYR A 184 14.65 -3.30 13.95
C TYR A 184 13.46 -3.24 14.92
N PRO A 185 13.33 -2.19 15.76
CA PRO A 185 12.23 -2.08 16.71
C PRO A 185 10.89 -1.83 16.03
N LYS A 186 9.87 -2.57 16.46
CA LYS A 186 8.49 -2.45 15.99
C LYS A 186 7.86 -1.16 16.52
N TYR A 187 7.39 -0.29 15.63
CA TYR A 187 6.86 1.01 16.04
C TYR A 187 7.89 1.80 16.88
N ALA A 188 9.14 1.91 16.41
CA ALA A 188 10.24 2.51 17.17
C ALA A 188 9.88 3.87 17.83
N ARG A 189 9.11 4.73 17.15
CA ARG A 189 8.68 6.02 17.72
C ARG A 189 7.71 5.91 18.90
N ASN A 190 7.17 4.73 19.18
CA ASN A 190 6.16 4.49 20.21
C ASN A 190 6.68 3.67 21.41
N GLN A 191 7.89 3.09 21.32
CA GLN A 191 8.48 2.33 22.44
C GLN A 191 9.20 3.30 23.37
N VAL A 192 9.15 3.04 24.68
CA VAL A 192 9.76 3.93 25.68
C VAL A 192 11.27 4.02 25.45
N GLU A 193 11.88 2.89 25.09
CA GLU A 193 13.30 2.66 24.86
C GLU A 193 13.81 3.43 23.63
N THR A 194 12.97 3.58 22.60
CA THR A 194 13.41 4.07 21.28
C THR A 194 12.72 5.34 20.80
N LYS A 195 11.72 5.86 21.52
CA LYS A 195 10.92 7.04 21.06
C LYS A 195 11.73 8.33 20.91
N LEU A 196 12.83 8.47 21.65
CA LEU A 196 13.71 9.64 21.58
C LEU A 196 14.89 9.45 20.64
N GLN A 197 15.11 8.22 20.16
CA GLN A 197 16.28 7.91 19.35
C GLN A 197 16.06 8.26 17.88
N THR A 198 17.10 8.81 17.25
CA THR A 198 17.14 8.98 15.80
C THR A 198 17.32 7.63 15.10
N VAL A 199 17.10 7.58 13.77
CA VAL A 199 17.40 6.35 13.01
C VAL A 199 18.89 6.01 13.08
N ASP A 200 19.77 7.02 13.08
CA ASP A 200 21.20 6.82 13.16
C ASP A 200 21.63 6.21 14.50
N GLU A 201 21.11 6.74 15.61
CA GLU A 201 21.34 6.18 16.95
C GLU A 201 20.82 4.75 17.05
N LEU A 202 19.64 4.47 16.50
CA LEU A 202 19.09 3.11 16.47
C LEU A 202 19.95 2.16 15.66
N VAL A 203 20.42 2.57 14.49
CA VAL A 203 21.32 1.74 13.67
C VAL A 203 22.59 1.43 14.45
N ALA A 204 23.22 2.42 15.08
CA ALA A 204 24.42 2.24 15.89
C ALA A 204 24.21 1.24 17.05
N VAL A 205 23.11 1.37 17.78
CA VAL A 205 22.75 0.42 18.86
C VAL A 205 22.55 -0.99 18.31
N ILE A 206 21.82 -1.14 17.20
CA ILE A 206 21.52 -2.47 16.63
C ILE A 206 22.79 -3.14 16.06
N GLU A 207 23.74 -2.37 15.53
CA GLU A 207 25.02 -2.93 15.04
C GLU A 207 25.85 -3.55 16.16
N GLN A 208 25.74 -3.01 17.38
CA GLN A 208 26.51 -3.46 18.54
C GLN A 208 25.87 -4.62 19.31
N HIS A 209 24.58 -4.89 19.10
CA HIS A 209 23.83 -5.84 19.93
C HIS A 209 23.26 -7.00 19.11
N SER A 210 23.29 -8.20 19.72
CA SER A 210 22.57 -9.35 19.20
C SER A 210 21.06 -9.17 19.33
N ARG A 211 20.30 -10.01 18.63
CA ARG A 211 18.83 -9.99 18.73
C ARG A 211 18.38 -10.29 20.16
N GLU A 212 19.02 -11.26 20.81
CA GLU A 212 18.72 -11.68 22.18
C GLU A 212 19.01 -10.56 23.17
N SER A 213 20.14 -9.86 23.00
CA SER A 213 20.51 -8.73 23.84
C SER A 213 19.50 -7.57 23.72
N LEU A 214 19.08 -7.21 22.50
CA LEU A 214 18.05 -6.19 22.28
C LEU A 214 16.72 -6.54 22.96
N VAL A 215 16.29 -7.81 22.87
CA VAL A 215 15.07 -8.27 23.54
C VAL A 215 15.21 -8.18 25.06
N ASN A 216 16.36 -8.56 25.62
CA ASN A 216 16.64 -8.45 27.06
C ASN A 216 16.68 -6.99 27.54
N MET A 217 17.05 -6.05 26.67
CA MET A 217 16.96 -4.61 26.91
C MET A 217 15.54 -4.02 26.75
N GLY A 218 14.52 -4.87 26.53
CA GLY A 218 13.11 -4.46 26.43
C GLY A 218 12.63 -4.13 25.01
N TYR A 219 13.48 -4.25 23.99
CA TYR A 219 13.10 -3.88 22.63
C TYR A 219 12.12 -4.89 22.03
N ASN A 220 10.96 -4.40 21.60
CA ASN A 220 10.01 -5.21 20.85
C ASN A 220 10.34 -5.16 19.34
N LEU A 221 10.87 -6.24 18.79
CA LEU A 221 11.40 -6.26 17.42
C LEU A 221 10.32 -6.57 16.37
N ILE A 222 10.55 -6.15 15.11
CA ILE A 222 9.64 -6.51 14.01
C ILE A 222 9.64 -8.02 13.75
N GLY A 223 8.49 -8.53 13.30
CA GLY A 223 8.35 -9.92 12.87
C GLY A 223 8.75 -10.14 11.40
N TYR A 224 8.99 -11.41 11.02
CA TYR A 224 9.43 -11.80 9.68
C TYR A 224 8.51 -11.33 8.54
N GLN A 225 7.20 -11.30 8.74
CA GLN A 225 6.27 -10.81 7.73
C GLN A 225 6.41 -9.29 7.51
N THR A 226 6.59 -8.53 8.58
CA THR A 226 6.86 -7.09 8.49
C THR A 226 8.18 -6.84 7.77
N MET A 227 9.24 -7.59 8.10
CA MET A 227 10.53 -7.54 7.40
C MET A 227 10.37 -7.85 5.91
N THR A 228 9.58 -8.87 5.55
CA THR A 228 9.25 -9.22 4.16
C THR A 228 8.62 -8.03 3.44
N HIS A 229 7.69 -7.31 4.07
CA HIS A 229 7.09 -6.11 3.48
C HIS A 229 8.11 -5.00 3.18
N TYR A 230 9.07 -4.74 4.08
CA TYR A 230 10.17 -3.80 3.81
C TYR A 230 10.99 -4.25 2.60
N PHE A 231 11.37 -5.53 2.57
CA PHE A 231 12.17 -6.09 1.49
C PHE A 231 11.44 -6.06 0.15
N THR A 232 10.13 -6.36 0.12
CA THR A 232 9.33 -6.24 -1.10
C THR A 232 9.36 -4.82 -1.67
N ALA A 233 9.19 -3.79 -0.83
CA ALA A 233 9.26 -2.40 -1.28
C ALA A 233 10.62 -2.07 -1.91
N VAL A 234 11.71 -2.45 -1.25
CA VAL A 234 13.08 -2.19 -1.74
C VAL A 234 13.38 -3.00 -3.01
N LYS A 235 12.96 -4.26 -3.10
CA LYS A 235 13.10 -5.07 -4.33
C LYS A 235 12.38 -4.44 -5.51
N GLU A 236 11.18 -3.92 -5.30
CA GLU A 236 10.43 -3.25 -6.37
C GLU A 236 11.08 -1.95 -6.81
N LEU A 237 11.66 -1.17 -5.88
CA LEU A 237 12.46 0.01 -6.19
C LEU A 237 13.69 -0.36 -7.06
N LEU A 238 14.44 -1.39 -6.67
CA LEU A 238 15.62 -1.85 -7.42
C LEU A 238 15.25 -2.37 -8.82
N ARG A 239 14.17 -3.14 -8.94
CA ARG A 239 13.65 -3.58 -10.25
C ARG A 239 13.13 -2.43 -11.09
N TYR A 240 12.55 -1.41 -10.47
CA TYR A 240 12.19 -0.18 -11.17
C TYR A 240 13.44 0.51 -11.70
N ALA A 241 14.48 0.66 -10.89
CA ALA A 241 15.74 1.28 -11.30
C ALA A 241 16.39 0.56 -12.48
N GLN A 242 16.42 -0.79 -12.45
CA GLN A 242 16.88 -1.61 -13.58
C GLN A 242 16.07 -1.37 -14.86
N ARG A 243 14.72 -1.28 -14.76
CA ARG A 243 13.86 -0.97 -15.91
C ARG A 243 14.06 0.44 -16.45
N GLN A 244 14.47 1.39 -15.61
CA GLN A 244 14.86 2.75 -16.01
C GLN A 244 16.31 2.84 -16.50
N GLN A 245 17.01 1.70 -16.65
CA GLN A 245 18.40 1.62 -17.12
C GLN A 245 19.43 2.36 -16.23
N PHE A 246 19.10 2.59 -14.96
CA PHE A 246 20.08 3.08 -13.99
C PHE A 246 21.09 1.99 -13.63
N ASN A 247 22.28 2.40 -13.17
CA ASN A 247 23.32 1.49 -12.70
C ASN A 247 22.94 0.79 -11.38
N VAL A 248 22.29 -0.36 -11.46
CA VAL A 248 22.02 -1.18 -10.28
C VAL A 248 23.00 -2.35 -10.27
N PRO A 249 23.86 -2.46 -9.23
CA PRO A 249 24.69 -3.65 -9.07
C PRO A 249 23.85 -4.94 -9.14
N ASN A 250 24.34 -5.93 -9.88
CA ASN A 250 23.59 -7.17 -10.12
C ASN A 250 23.31 -7.94 -8.82
N GLY A 251 22.12 -8.52 -8.71
CA GLY A 251 21.76 -9.43 -7.62
C GLY A 251 21.41 -8.79 -6.27
N LEU A 252 21.39 -7.45 -6.14
CA LEU A 252 21.05 -6.80 -4.85
C LEU A 252 19.66 -7.18 -4.34
N ALA A 253 18.67 -7.32 -5.22
CA ALA A 253 17.32 -7.71 -4.86
C ALA A 253 17.26 -9.14 -4.27
N ASP A 254 18.20 -10.01 -4.64
CA ASP A 254 18.30 -11.41 -4.19
C ASP A 254 19.00 -11.54 -2.84
N LEU A 255 19.55 -10.45 -2.30
CA LEU A 255 20.09 -10.39 -0.94
C LEU A 255 19.00 -10.12 0.11
N LEU A 256 17.84 -9.62 -0.32
CA LEU A 256 16.77 -9.18 0.57
C LEU A 256 15.76 -10.30 0.82
N HIS A 257 16.10 -11.28 1.65
CA HIS A 257 15.18 -12.38 1.99
C HIS A 257 14.98 -12.45 3.50
N ALA A 258 13.73 -12.38 3.92
CA ALA A 258 13.40 -12.66 5.31
C ALA A 258 13.59 -14.17 5.56
N PRO A 259 14.12 -14.58 6.73
CA PRO A 259 14.21 -15.98 7.09
C PRO A 259 12.86 -16.67 6.92
N LYS A 260 12.85 -17.81 6.20
CA LYS A 260 11.64 -18.61 6.06
C LYS A 260 11.29 -19.19 7.42
N LYS A 261 10.16 -18.78 7.99
CA LYS A 261 9.58 -19.48 9.15
C LYS A 261 9.26 -20.91 8.72
N ARG A 262 9.58 -21.92 9.54
CA ARG A 262 9.00 -23.27 9.36
C ARG A 262 7.48 -23.09 9.29
N ARG A 263 6.88 -23.47 8.16
CA ARG A 263 5.43 -23.36 7.93
C ARG A 263 4.73 -24.35 8.84
N GLY A 264 4.46 -23.96 10.09
CA GLY A 264 3.35 -24.54 10.84
C GLY A 264 2.06 -23.97 10.28
N VAL A 265 1.02 -24.81 10.15
CA VAL A 265 -0.35 -24.31 9.91
C VAL A 265 -0.68 -23.40 11.08
N LYS A 266 -0.79 -22.09 10.84
CA LYS A 266 -1.24 -21.18 11.88
C LYS A 266 -2.73 -21.49 12.11
N PRO A 267 -3.13 -21.94 13.30
CA PRO A 267 -4.53 -22.24 13.56
C PRO A 267 -5.36 -20.98 13.28
N GLN A 268 -6.49 -21.16 12.59
CA GLN A 268 -7.45 -20.09 12.45
C GLN A 268 -8.05 -19.80 13.83
N VAL A 269 -7.88 -18.57 14.31
CA VAL A 269 -8.38 -18.19 15.63
C VAL A 269 -9.85 -17.79 15.47
N LYS A 270 -10.76 -18.65 15.93
CA LYS A 270 -12.22 -18.46 15.87
C LYS A 270 -12.82 -18.11 17.23
N PHE A 271 -14.07 -17.65 17.19
CA PHE A 271 -14.88 -17.54 18.41
C PHE A 271 -15.44 -18.91 18.77
N ASP A 272 -15.36 -19.25 20.06
CA ASP A 272 -16.03 -20.43 20.62
C ASP A 272 -17.44 -20.06 21.14
N SER A 273 -18.24 -21.04 21.54
CA SER A 273 -19.62 -20.77 22.02
C SER A 273 -19.66 -19.87 23.25
N THR A 274 -18.62 -19.89 24.09
CA THR A 274 -18.52 -19.03 25.27
C THR A 274 -18.25 -17.58 24.86
N ASP A 275 -17.38 -17.37 23.87
CA ASP A 275 -17.17 -16.04 23.28
C ASP A 275 -18.45 -15.48 22.66
N LEU A 276 -19.17 -16.30 21.89
CA LEU A 276 -20.40 -15.86 21.23
C LEU A 276 -21.44 -15.44 22.26
N LYS A 277 -21.61 -16.22 23.34
CA LYS A 277 -22.47 -15.83 24.47
C LYS A 277 -22.01 -14.52 25.09
N ARG A 278 -20.71 -14.35 25.38
CA ARG A 278 -20.18 -13.08 25.94
C ARG A 278 -20.41 -11.88 25.01
N ILE A 279 -20.30 -12.07 23.70
CA ILE A 279 -20.47 -11.02 22.68
C ILE A 279 -21.94 -10.67 22.51
N PHE A 280 -22.81 -11.64 22.25
CA PHE A 280 -24.19 -11.39 21.82
C PHE A 280 -25.20 -11.42 22.96
N MET A 281 -24.87 -12.01 24.11
CA MET A 281 -25.65 -11.86 25.36
C MET A 281 -25.03 -10.79 26.26
N SER A 282 -24.31 -9.82 25.68
CA SER A 282 -23.76 -8.70 26.44
C SER A 282 -24.86 -7.74 26.87
N HIS A 283 -24.58 -6.96 27.92
CA HIS A 283 -25.47 -5.90 28.38
C HIS A 283 -25.89 -4.96 27.23
N GLU A 284 -24.99 -4.66 26.29
CA GLU A 284 -25.29 -3.80 25.15
C GLU A 284 -26.30 -4.39 24.17
N TYR A 285 -26.28 -5.70 23.92
CA TYR A 285 -27.26 -6.38 23.06
C TYR A 285 -28.60 -6.62 23.76
N LEU A 286 -28.58 -7.05 25.02
CA LEU A 286 -29.80 -7.32 25.78
C LEU A 286 -30.62 -6.05 26.02
N ASN A 287 -29.96 -4.95 26.40
CA ASN A 287 -30.65 -3.70 26.73
C ASN A 287 -30.75 -2.71 25.57
N GLY A 288 -30.14 -3.01 24.43
CA GLY A 288 -30.09 -2.08 23.31
C GLY A 288 -29.39 -0.77 23.65
N SER A 289 -28.23 -0.83 24.33
CA SER A 289 -27.49 0.35 24.80
C SER A 289 -26.29 0.75 23.92
N PHE A 290 -26.17 0.21 22.70
CA PHE A 290 -25.18 0.69 21.74
C PHE A 290 -25.38 2.16 21.38
N LYS A 291 -24.28 2.84 21.01
CA LYS A 291 -24.33 4.26 20.59
C LYS A 291 -24.44 4.45 19.08
N ARG A 292 -24.30 3.37 18.31
CA ARG A 292 -24.20 3.37 16.85
C ARG A 292 -24.86 2.11 16.31
N ASN A 293 -25.56 2.26 15.19
CA ASN A 293 -26.11 1.11 14.46
C ASN A 293 -24.99 0.18 13.98
N SER A 294 -23.82 0.72 13.63
CA SER A 294 -22.65 -0.08 13.23
C SER A 294 -22.16 -1.02 14.34
N ASP A 295 -22.21 -0.60 15.60
CA ASP A 295 -21.72 -1.41 16.73
C ASP A 295 -22.67 -2.60 17.02
N TYR A 296 -23.97 -2.47 16.71
CA TYR A 296 -24.98 -3.54 16.80
C TYR A 296 -24.99 -4.45 15.56
N TRP A 297 -25.09 -3.88 14.34
CA TRP A 297 -25.34 -4.68 13.14
C TRP A 297 -24.09 -5.37 12.58
N ILE A 298 -22.93 -4.71 12.58
CA ILE A 298 -21.74 -5.25 11.90
C ILE A 298 -21.27 -6.60 12.50
N PRO A 299 -21.25 -6.82 13.84
CA PRO A 299 -20.92 -8.13 14.40
C PRO A 299 -21.97 -9.20 14.07
N LEU A 300 -23.26 -8.87 14.10
CA LEU A 300 -24.35 -9.78 13.73
C LEU A 300 -24.28 -10.20 12.25
N LEU A 301 -24.03 -9.24 11.35
CA LEU A 301 -23.83 -9.51 9.93
C LEU A 301 -22.62 -10.44 9.71
N ALA A 302 -21.49 -10.17 10.37
CA ALA A 302 -20.30 -11.00 10.25
C ALA A 302 -20.48 -12.41 10.83
N LEU A 303 -21.28 -12.57 11.89
CA LEU A 303 -21.58 -13.86 12.52
C LEU A 303 -22.22 -14.85 11.53
N PHE A 304 -23.10 -14.37 10.64
CA PHE A 304 -23.80 -15.24 9.69
C PHE A 304 -23.22 -15.19 8.27
N GLY A 305 -22.65 -14.05 7.84
CA GLY A 305 -22.19 -13.87 6.46
C GLY A 305 -20.67 -13.92 6.26
N GLY A 306 -19.88 -13.90 7.34
CA GLY A 306 -18.42 -14.00 7.27
C GLY A 306 -17.73 -12.86 6.50
N GLN A 307 -18.42 -11.75 6.23
CA GLN A 307 -17.84 -10.60 5.56
C GLN A 307 -16.77 -9.94 6.43
N THR A 308 -15.81 -9.29 5.79
CA THR A 308 -14.78 -8.54 6.50
C THR A 308 -15.35 -7.26 7.10
N GLN A 309 -14.71 -6.76 8.16
CA GLN A 309 -15.09 -5.51 8.81
C GLN A 309 -15.20 -4.34 7.80
N ALA A 310 -14.26 -4.24 6.87
CA ALA A 310 -14.23 -3.15 5.90
C ALA A 310 -15.35 -3.26 4.87
N GLU A 311 -15.69 -4.48 4.43
CA GLU A 311 -16.83 -4.74 3.54
C GLU A 311 -18.15 -4.31 4.19
N LEU A 312 -18.33 -4.59 5.49
CA LEU A 312 -19.54 -4.21 6.21
C LEU A 312 -19.62 -2.71 6.51
N CYS A 313 -18.51 -2.09 6.94
CA CYS A 313 -18.47 -0.64 7.22
C CYS A 313 -18.75 0.21 5.96
N GLN A 314 -18.47 -0.30 4.75
CA GLN A 314 -18.61 0.47 3.52
C GLN A 314 -19.94 0.26 2.79
N LEU A 315 -20.88 -0.52 3.34
CA LEU A 315 -22.13 -0.84 2.66
C LEU A 315 -22.97 0.39 2.34
N HIS A 316 -23.47 0.44 1.10
CA HIS A 316 -24.52 1.36 0.67
C HIS A 316 -25.89 0.76 0.95
N VAL A 317 -26.91 1.62 1.09
CA VAL A 317 -28.30 1.16 1.23
C VAL A 317 -28.75 0.40 -0.02
N SER A 318 -28.21 0.76 -1.19
CA SER A 318 -28.44 0.10 -2.48
C SER A 318 -27.76 -1.27 -2.64
N ASP A 319 -26.87 -1.65 -1.72
CA ASP A 319 -26.22 -2.97 -1.73
C ASP A 319 -27.12 -4.05 -1.13
N VAL A 320 -28.18 -3.69 -0.40
CA VAL A 320 -29.17 -4.66 0.10
C VAL A 320 -30.27 -4.81 -0.94
N ARG A 321 -30.34 -5.99 -1.56
CA ARG A 321 -31.18 -6.29 -2.72
C ARG A 321 -31.95 -7.59 -2.52
N GLN A 322 -32.96 -7.78 -3.35
CA GLN A 322 -33.73 -9.00 -3.39
C GLN A 322 -33.75 -9.55 -4.82
N GLN A 323 -33.54 -10.86 -4.96
CA GLN A 323 -33.69 -11.58 -6.21
C GLN A 323 -34.41 -12.89 -5.92
N GLU A 324 -35.49 -13.18 -6.66
CA GLU A 324 -36.26 -14.43 -6.52
C GLU A 324 -36.68 -14.71 -5.07
N GLY A 325 -37.11 -13.66 -4.34
CA GLY A 325 -37.51 -13.75 -2.93
C GLY A 325 -36.36 -13.80 -1.92
N ILE A 326 -35.11 -13.99 -2.36
CA ILE A 326 -33.93 -14.07 -1.50
C ILE A 326 -33.32 -12.69 -1.30
N TRP A 327 -33.29 -12.22 -0.06
CA TRP A 327 -32.56 -11.02 0.33
C TRP A 327 -31.07 -11.30 0.44
N TYR A 328 -30.24 -10.42 -0.12
CA TYR A 328 -28.79 -10.54 -0.08
C TYR A 328 -28.10 -9.18 0.04
N ILE A 329 -26.85 -9.20 0.50
CA ILE A 329 -25.93 -8.08 0.49
C ILE A 329 -24.99 -8.25 -0.71
N ASP A 330 -25.02 -7.28 -1.61
CA ASP A 330 -24.11 -7.19 -2.75
C ASP A 330 -22.77 -6.59 -2.32
N ILE A 331 -21.76 -7.45 -2.14
CA ILE A 331 -20.40 -7.03 -1.87
C ILE A 331 -19.74 -6.71 -3.21
N ASN A 332 -19.40 -5.44 -3.44
CA ASN A 332 -18.82 -4.96 -4.68
C ASN A 332 -17.77 -3.86 -4.42
N ASP A 333 -17.08 -3.43 -5.48
CA ASP A 333 -16.07 -2.37 -5.53
C ASP A 333 -16.52 -1.15 -6.35
N GLN A 334 -17.84 -0.91 -6.42
CA GLN A 334 -18.43 0.25 -7.08
C GLN A 334 -18.36 1.50 -6.19
N ASP A 335 -18.56 2.67 -6.79
CA ASP A 335 -18.55 3.97 -6.12
C ASP A 335 -17.23 4.25 -5.38
N ASP A 336 -17.28 4.52 -4.08
CA ASP A 336 -16.13 4.78 -3.20
C ASP A 336 -15.75 3.56 -2.33
N LYS A 337 -16.29 2.38 -2.66
CA LYS A 337 -16.03 1.11 -1.98
C LYS A 337 -14.78 0.45 -2.53
N ASN A 338 -14.07 -0.24 -1.64
CA ASN A 338 -12.85 -0.96 -2.01
C ASN A 338 -12.93 -2.40 -1.52
N LEU A 339 -12.80 -3.33 -2.45
CA LEU A 339 -12.46 -4.71 -2.13
C LEU A 339 -10.94 -4.84 -2.11
N LYS A 340 -10.40 -5.53 -1.10
CA LYS A 340 -8.95 -5.67 -0.95
C LYS A 340 -8.44 -6.62 -2.04
N ASN A 341 -7.56 -6.13 -2.93
CA ASN A 341 -7.16 -6.76 -4.20
C ASN A 341 -6.69 -8.22 -4.14
N GLU A 342 -6.24 -8.71 -2.99
CA GLU A 342 -5.71 -10.08 -2.86
C GLU A 342 -6.72 -11.07 -2.26
N THR A 343 -7.81 -10.61 -1.61
CA THR A 343 -8.71 -11.51 -0.86
C THR A 343 -10.20 -11.11 -0.88
N GLY A 344 -10.56 -9.95 -1.42
CA GLY A 344 -11.96 -9.50 -1.52
C GLY A 344 -12.37 -9.47 -2.98
N ARG A 345 -13.46 -10.15 -3.31
CA ARG A 345 -14.02 -10.21 -4.67
C ARG A 345 -15.51 -9.90 -4.63
N PRO A 346 -16.08 -9.35 -5.73
CA PRO A 346 -17.51 -9.14 -5.82
C PRO A 346 -18.28 -10.44 -5.60
N ARG A 347 -19.35 -10.37 -4.80
CA ARG A 347 -20.18 -11.52 -4.44
C ARG A 347 -21.50 -11.06 -3.83
N GLN A 348 -22.52 -11.87 -4.03
CA GLN A 348 -23.80 -11.74 -3.35
C GLN A 348 -23.81 -12.65 -2.12
N VAL A 349 -24.10 -12.11 -0.95
CA VAL A 349 -24.18 -12.90 0.31
C VAL A 349 -25.61 -12.86 0.82
N PRO A 350 -26.36 -13.97 0.80
CA PRO A 350 -27.71 -14.04 1.34
C PRO A 350 -27.78 -13.57 2.80
N ILE A 351 -28.92 -12.99 3.19
CA ILE A 351 -29.18 -12.52 4.55
C ILE A 351 -29.85 -13.64 5.34
N HIS A 352 -29.23 -14.01 6.46
CA HIS A 352 -29.77 -15.04 7.36
C HIS A 352 -31.11 -14.61 7.98
N ARG A 353 -32.06 -15.53 8.10
CA ARG A 353 -33.41 -15.26 8.65
C ARG A 353 -33.40 -14.61 10.03
N LYS A 354 -32.46 -14.98 10.91
CA LYS A 354 -32.34 -14.37 12.24
C LYS A 354 -32.05 -12.87 12.16
N LEU A 355 -31.30 -12.41 11.16
CA LEU A 355 -31.05 -10.97 10.97
C LEU A 355 -32.31 -10.24 10.51
N ILE A 356 -33.13 -10.90 9.68
CA ILE A 356 -34.41 -10.37 9.24
C ILE A 356 -35.38 -10.26 10.43
N GLU A 357 -35.48 -11.31 11.25
CA GLU A 357 -36.28 -11.34 12.49
C GLU A 357 -35.88 -10.23 13.46
N LEU A 358 -34.57 -9.95 13.60
CA LEU A 358 -34.03 -8.88 14.44
C LEU A 358 -34.29 -7.46 13.90
N GLY A 359 -34.86 -7.33 12.70
CA GLY A 359 -35.25 -6.04 12.12
C GLY A 359 -34.24 -5.44 11.13
N PHE A 360 -33.32 -6.22 10.55
CA PHE A 360 -32.30 -5.67 9.64
C PHE A 360 -32.92 -5.02 8.39
N LEU A 361 -33.95 -5.62 7.79
CA LEU A 361 -34.62 -5.02 6.63
C LEU A 361 -35.38 -3.74 7.00
N ALA A 362 -35.95 -3.67 8.21
CA ALA A 362 -36.57 -2.45 8.71
C ALA A 362 -35.55 -1.33 8.91
N PHE A 363 -34.35 -1.67 9.39
CA PHE A 363 -33.23 -0.73 9.47
C PHE A 363 -32.81 -0.20 8.09
N VAL A 364 -32.63 -1.10 7.12
CA VAL A 364 -32.28 -0.74 5.73
C VAL A 364 -33.34 0.20 5.14
N GLU A 365 -34.61 -0.11 5.34
CA GLU A 365 -35.72 0.72 4.85
C GLU A 365 -35.79 2.08 5.55
N HIS A 366 -35.50 2.12 6.85
CA HIS A 366 -35.37 3.38 7.57
C HIS A 366 -34.24 4.25 6.98
N CYS A 367 -33.05 3.68 6.76
CA CYS A 367 -31.95 4.39 6.09
C CYS A 367 -32.35 4.91 4.70
N ARG A 368 -33.08 4.10 3.92
CA ARG A 368 -33.60 4.48 2.60
C ARG A 368 -34.54 5.68 2.68
N LYS A 369 -35.54 5.62 3.57
CA LYS A 369 -36.52 6.71 3.79
C LYS A 369 -35.88 7.99 4.33
N SER A 370 -34.81 7.86 5.12
CA SER A 370 -34.04 9.00 5.62
C SER A 370 -33.03 9.57 4.60
N GLY A 371 -33.02 9.08 3.35
CA GLY A 371 -32.15 9.57 2.29
C GLY A 371 -30.66 9.25 2.49
N GLN A 372 -30.33 8.28 3.33
CA GLN A 372 -28.94 7.89 3.57
C GLN A 372 -28.38 7.10 2.38
N THR A 373 -27.17 7.44 1.95
CA THR A 373 -26.45 6.65 0.93
C THR A 373 -25.82 5.39 1.53
N ARG A 374 -25.25 5.51 2.74
CA ARG A 374 -24.54 4.42 3.45
C ARG A 374 -25.43 3.83 4.54
N LEU A 375 -25.30 2.53 4.80
CA LEU A 375 -25.93 1.90 5.98
C LEU A 375 -25.29 2.37 7.29
N PHE A 376 -23.99 2.67 7.27
CA PHE A 376 -23.23 3.11 8.44
C PHE A 376 -22.48 4.41 8.16
N PRO A 377 -23.19 5.55 7.98
CA PRO A 377 -22.57 6.84 7.65
C PRO A 377 -21.58 7.35 8.72
N GLU A 378 -21.68 6.85 9.95
CA GLU A 378 -20.78 7.15 11.06
C GLU A 378 -19.40 6.49 10.93
N GLU A 379 -19.26 5.46 10.10
CA GLU A 379 -17.97 4.80 9.86
C GLU A 379 -17.22 5.44 8.70
N LYS A 380 -16.14 6.16 9.06
CA LYS A 380 -15.30 6.86 8.10
C LYS A 380 -13.95 6.16 7.92
N LYS A 381 -13.47 6.16 6.68
CA LYS A 381 -12.10 5.78 6.34
C LYS A 381 -11.13 6.83 6.87
N ASN A 382 -9.94 6.39 7.28
CA ASN A 382 -8.83 7.31 7.59
C ASN A 382 -7.97 7.57 6.35
N GLU A 383 -6.90 8.33 6.52
CA GLU A 383 -5.90 8.65 5.47
C GLU A 383 -5.27 7.41 4.79
N TYR A 384 -5.36 6.22 5.39
CA TYR A 384 -4.89 4.96 4.81
C TYR A 384 -6.02 4.11 4.23
N ASP A 385 -7.18 4.68 3.94
CA ASP A 385 -8.34 3.98 3.37
C ASP A 385 -8.85 2.84 4.29
N LYS A 386 -8.76 3.03 5.62
CA LYS A 386 -9.15 2.01 6.63
C LYS A 386 -10.17 2.53 7.63
N TYR A 387 -11.11 1.65 7.99
CA TYR A 387 -12.07 1.83 9.09
C TYR A 387 -11.44 1.58 10.48
N SER A 388 -10.38 2.33 10.78
CA SER A 388 -9.58 2.15 11.99
C SER A 388 -10.31 2.54 13.26
N SER A 389 -11.24 3.49 13.18
CA SER A 389 -12.09 3.90 14.31
C SER A 389 -12.96 2.74 14.78
N TYR A 390 -13.78 2.17 13.88
CA TYR A 390 -14.57 0.96 14.16
C TYR A 390 -13.71 -0.15 14.73
N SER A 391 -12.59 -0.48 14.07
CA SER A 391 -11.73 -1.59 14.48
C SER A 391 -11.24 -1.44 15.91
N LYS A 392 -10.85 -0.23 16.32
CA LYS A 392 -10.46 0.06 17.70
C LYS A 392 -11.64 -0.06 18.67
N ARG A 393 -12.84 0.43 18.30
CA ARG A 393 -14.04 0.34 19.16
C ARG A 393 -14.44 -1.12 19.39
N PHE A 394 -14.59 -1.90 18.32
CA PHE A 394 -14.91 -3.33 18.41
C PHE A 394 -13.88 -4.09 19.25
N ASN A 395 -12.58 -3.87 19.00
CA ASN A 395 -11.54 -4.56 19.77
C ASN A 395 -11.58 -4.20 21.26
N ARG A 396 -11.80 -2.94 21.63
CA ARG A 396 -11.94 -2.54 23.04
C ARG A 396 -13.19 -3.15 23.68
N TRP A 397 -14.32 -3.12 22.99
CA TRP A 397 -15.57 -3.70 23.49
C TRP A 397 -15.43 -5.22 23.70
N ARG A 398 -14.95 -5.96 22.70
CA ARG A 398 -14.66 -7.40 22.81
C ARG A 398 -13.71 -7.73 23.98
N GLN A 399 -12.65 -6.93 24.15
CA GLN A 399 -11.69 -7.11 25.24
C GLN A 399 -12.32 -6.85 26.62
N ARG A 400 -13.20 -5.84 26.76
CA ARG A 400 -13.98 -5.60 28.00
C ARG A 400 -14.85 -6.80 28.38
N LEU A 401 -15.34 -7.54 27.39
CA LEU A 401 -16.14 -8.76 27.58
C LEU A 401 -15.27 -9.99 27.91
N GLY A 402 -13.96 -9.85 28.09
CA GLY A 402 -13.04 -10.96 28.38
C GLY A 402 -12.71 -11.82 27.15
N VAL A 403 -13.25 -11.48 25.98
CA VAL A 403 -13.01 -12.20 24.73
C VAL A 403 -11.70 -11.63 24.18
N THR A 404 -10.58 -12.33 24.37
CA THR A 404 -9.22 -11.81 24.05
C THR A 404 -8.39 -12.79 23.23
N VAL A 405 -8.07 -13.95 23.80
CA VAL A 405 -7.29 -15.03 23.18
C VAL A 405 -8.07 -16.34 23.17
N ASP A 406 -7.68 -17.28 22.34
CA ASP A 406 -8.09 -18.69 22.44
C ASP A 406 -7.21 -19.45 23.44
N SER A 407 -7.50 -20.73 23.63
CA SER A 407 -6.74 -21.64 24.53
C SER A 407 -5.28 -21.83 24.12
N ALA A 408 -4.92 -21.55 22.86
CA ALA A 408 -3.57 -21.63 22.33
C ALA A 408 -2.84 -20.26 22.33
N GLY A 409 -3.41 -19.23 22.96
CA GLY A 409 -2.84 -17.88 22.99
C GLY A 409 -3.00 -17.10 21.67
N GLY A 410 -3.78 -17.63 20.74
CA GLY A 410 -4.16 -16.99 19.49
C GLY A 410 -5.06 -15.79 19.75
N ARG A 411 -4.68 -14.61 19.24
CA ARG A 411 -5.47 -13.38 19.40
C ARG A 411 -6.73 -13.44 18.53
N LYS A 412 -7.91 -13.49 19.15
CA LYS A 412 -9.17 -13.37 18.41
C LYS A 412 -9.37 -11.92 17.92
N THR A 413 -10.01 -11.72 16.79
CA THR A 413 -10.22 -10.41 16.17
C THR A 413 -11.58 -10.37 15.47
N PHE A 414 -11.93 -9.28 14.80
CA PHE A 414 -13.14 -9.27 13.96
C PHE A 414 -13.11 -10.40 12.91
N HIS A 415 -11.94 -10.74 12.37
CA HIS A 415 -11.79 -11.80 11.38
C HIS A 415 -12.10 -13.21 11.92
N SER A 416 -12.17 -13.37 13.25
CA SER A 416 -12.57 -14.61 13.89
C SER A 416 -14.01 -15.02 13.56
N PHE A 417 -14.91 -14.08 13.22
CA PHE A 417 -16.24 -14.42 12.69
C PHE A 417 -16.18 -15.11 11.34
N ARG A 418 -15.33 -14.61 10.44
CA ARG A 418 -15.14 -15.23 9.12
C ARG A 418 -14.58 -16.65 9.23
N HIS A 419 -13.61 -16.86 10.13
CA HIS A 419 -13.08 -18.20 10.42
C HIS A 419 -14.17 -19.12 10.94
N LEU A 420 -15.03 -18.62 11.83
CA LEU A 420 -16.16 -19.38 12.34
C LEU A 420 -17.14 -19.80 11.22
N VAL A 421 -17.54 -18.88 10.33
CA VAL A 421 -18.42 -19.21 9.19
C VAL A 421 -17.74 -20.17 8.22
N SER A 422 -16.47 -19.94 7.90
CA SER A 422 -15.69 -20.82 7.00
C SER A 422 -15.59 -22.24 7.57
N ASP A 423 -15.28 -22.37 8.87
CA ASP A 423 -15.19 -23.66 9.54
C ASP A 423 -16.55 -24.35 9.60
N TRP A 424 -17.64 -23.61 9.83
CA TRP A 424 -19.00 -24.16 9.83
C TRP A 424 -19.36 -24.72 8.45
N LEU A 425 -19.11 -23.96 7.38
CA LEU A 425 -19.42 -24.38 6.01
C LEU A 425 -18.62 -25.63 5.62
N ILE A 426 -17.30 -25.62 5.81
CA ILE A 426 -16.42 -26.74 5.46
C ILE A 426 -16.73 -27.96 6.34
N GLY A 427 -16.95 -27.75 7.64
CA GLY A 427 -17.31 -28.82 8.58
C GLY A 427 -18.63 -29.50 8.27
N ASN A 428 -19.58 -28.79 7.65
CA ASN A 428 -20.86 -29.33 7.19
C ASN A 428 -20.82 -29.79 5.72
N GLN A 429 -19.63 -30.05 5.17
CA GLN A 429 -19.44 -30.58 3.81
C GLN A 429 -19.97 -29.67 2.69
N CYS A 430 -20.00 -28.35 2.94
CA CYS A 430 -20.24 -27.38 1.86
C CYS A 430 -19.14 -27.49 0.82
N HIS A 431 -19.52 -27.53 -0.46
CA HIS A 431 -18.56 -27.55 -1.56
C HIS A 431 -17.58 -26.35 -1.42
N PRO A 432 -16.25 -26.56 -1.48
CA PRO A 432 -15.30 -25.49 -1.17
C PRO A 432 -15.43 -24.29 -2.11
N GLY A 433 -15.87 -24.49 -3.36
CA GLY A 433 -16.20 -23.41 -4.30
C GLY A 433 -17.35 -22.51 -3.83
N VAL A 434 -18.41 -23.08 -3.23
CA VAL A 434 -19.55 -22.34 -2.67
C VAL A 434 -19.10 -21.60 -1.41
N ALA A 435 -18.40 -22.28 -0.50
CA ALA A 435 -17.86 -21.68 0.72
C ALA A 435 -16.90 -20.52 0.39
N ALA A 436 -16.03 -20.69 -0.60
CA ALA A 436 -15.13 -19.66 -1.09
C ALA A 436 -15.88 -18.48 -1.73
N ASP A 437 -17.01 -18.69 -2.40
CA ASP A 437 -17.85 -17.59 -2.93
C ASP A 437 -18.54 -16.82 -1.80
N ILE A 438 -19.15 -17.49 -0.82
CA ILE A 438 -19.80 -16.86 0.35
C ILE A 438 -18.80 -16.00 1.14
N ILE A 439 -17.68 -16.62 1.49
CA ILE A 439 -16.62 -15.99 2.27
C ILE A 439 -15.90 -14.95 1.40
N GLY A 440 -15.69 -15.21 0.12
CA GLY A 440 -15.00 -14.33 -0.82
C GLY A 440 -13.50 -14.64 -0.94
N HIS A 441 -13.07 -15.89 -0.68
CA HIS A 441 -11.69 -16.33 -0.93
C HIS A 441 -11.42 -16.62 -2.41
N GLU A 442 -10.14 -16.58 -2.78
CA GLU A 442 -9.68 -17.02 -4.08
C GLU A 442 -9.54 -18.55 -4.09
N GLY A 443 -10.29 -19.22 -4.96
CA GLY A 443 -10.21 -20.67 -5.16
C GLY A 443 -10.52 -21.00 -6.60
N ARG A 444 -9.73 -21.91 -7.20
CA ARG A 444 -9.96 -22.38 -8.58
C ARG A 444 -11.33 -23.04 -8.72
N GLU A 445 -11.73 -23.81 -7.71
CA GLU A 445 -12.99 -24.55 -7.64
C GLU A 445 -14.23 -23.64 -7.69
N ARG A 446 -14.13 -22.38 -7.24
CA ARG A 446 -15.23 -21.40 -7.30
C ARG A 446 -15.68 -21.12 -8.73
N MET A 447 -14.74 -20.97 -9.67
CA MET A 447 -15.07 -20.66 -11.07
C MET A 447 -15.84 -21.81 -11.73
N GLU A 448 -15.49 -23.05 -11.36
CA GLU A 448 -16.15 -24.23 -11.88
C GLU A 448 -17.58 -24.31 -11.37
N THR A 449 -17.80 -24.16 -10.06
CA THR A 449 -19.17 -24.24 -9.50
C THR A 449 -20.08 -23.14 -10.03
N ARG A 450 -19.59 -21.89 -10.17
CA ARG A 450 -20.42 -20.79 -10.70
C ARG A 450 -20.79 -20.98 -12.18
N ARG A 451 -19.96 -21.66 -12.98
CA ARG A 451 -20.30 -21.98 -14.39
C ARG A 451 -21.42 -23.02 -14.50
N THR A 452 -21.55 -23.88 -13.49
CA THR A 452 -22.56 -24.95 -13.47
C THR A 452 -23.98 -24.42 -13.18
N TYR A 453 -24.10 -23.29 -12.47
CA TYR A 453 -25.39 -22.72 -12.07
C TYR A 453 -25.71 -21.44 -12.85
N SER A 454 -26.99 -21.25 -13.20
CA SER A 454 -27.50 -19.92 -13.58
C SER A 454 -27.44 -18.96 -12.37
N ASP A 455 -27.38 -17.65 -12.60
CA ASP A 455 -27.16 -16.67 -11.52
C ASP A 455 -28.17 -16.78 -10.37
N GLY A 456 -29.46 -17.06 -10.64
CA GLY A 456 -30.49 -17.28 -9.62
C GLY A 456 -30.30 -18.58 -8.82
N ALA A 457 -30.02 -19.69 -9.50
CA ALA A 457 -29.75 -20.98 -8.85
C ALA A 457 -28.49 -20.92 -7.96
N TRP A 458 -27.48 -20.14 -8.36
CA TRP A 458 -26.27 -19.93 -7.55
C TRP A 458 -26.56 -19.18 -6.25
N LEU A 459 -27.43 -18.16 -6.30
CA LEU A 459 -27.84 -17.42 -5.10
C LEU A 459 -28.68 -18.31 -4.17
N ALA A 460 -29.57 -19.14 -4.72
CA ALA A 460 -30.37 -20.09 -3.98
C ALA A 460 -29.50 -21.14 -3.25
N GLU A 461 -28.48 -21.69 -3.92
CA GLU A 461 -27.54 -22.64 -3.30
C GLU A 461 -26.79 -21.99 -2.12
N LYS A 462 -26.29 -20.77 -2.30
CA LYS A 462 -25.67 -20.03 -1.17
C LYS A 462 -26.66 -19.76 -0.04
N ASN A 463 -27.91 -19.46 -0.37
CA ASN A 463 -28.93 -19.16 0.63
C ASN A 463 -29.18 -20.38 1.50
N LYS A 464 -29.28 -21.58 0.91
CA LYS A 464 -29.40 -22.84 1.66
C LYS A 464 -28.31 -22.98 2.72
N TRP A 465 -27.05 -22.76 2.33
CA TRP A 465 -25.92 -22.83 3.26
C TRP A 465 -25.95 -21.73 4.32
N ILE A 466 -26.24 -20.49 3.95
CA ILE A 466 -26.37 -19.39 4.92
C ILE A 466 -27.47 -19.70 5.94
N GLN A 467 -28.67 -20.11 5.50
CA GLN A 467 -29.81 -20.41 6.40
C GLN A 467 -29.56 -21.62 7.32
N SER A 468 -28.63 -22.51 6.94
CA SER A 468 -28.27 -23.66 7.76
C SER A 468 -27.32 -23.32 8.92
N ILE A 469 -26.65 -22.15 8.88
CA ILE A 469 -25.74 -21.71 9.93
C ILE A 469 -26.49 -21.59 11.25
N SER A 470 -26.03 -22.33 12.25
CA SER A 470 -26.57 -22.33 13.60
C SER A 470 -25.44 -22.34 14.62
N TYR A 471 -25.69 -21.70 15.75
CA TYR A 471 -24.78 -21.59 16.88
C TYR A 471 -25.54 -21.90 18.18
N GLU A 472 -24.84 -22.34 19.22
CA GLU A 472 -25.38 -22.51 20.57
C GLU A 472 -25.64 -21.15 21.24
N LEU A 473 -26.54 -20.37 20.66
CA LEU A 473 -26.81 -18.98 21.00
C LEU A 473 -28.28 -18.67 20.71
N ASP A 474 -29.02 -18.24 21.73
CA ASP A 474 -30.39 -17.79 21.56
C ASP A 474 -30.42 -16.28 21.33
N LEU A 475 -30.58 -15.86 20.08
CA LEU A 475 -30.70 -14.45 19.71
C LEU A 475 -32.10 -13.88 19.91
N SER A 476 -33.08 -14.64 20.42
CA SER A 476 -34.43 -14.11 20.67
C SER A 476 -34.49 -13.16 21.86
N GLU A 477 -33.54 -13.26 22.79
CA GLU A 477 -33.48 -12.42 23.99
C GLU A 477 -32.84 -11.03 23.75
N ILE A 478 -32.12 -10.85 22.64
CA ILE A 478 -31.47 -9.56 22.37
C ILE A 478 -32.49 -8.53 21.91
N ARG A 479 -32.23 -7.26 22.21
CA ARG A 479 -33.10 -6.16 21.78
C ARG A 479 -33.21 -6.14 20.25
N HIS A 480 -34.42 -6.33 19.72
CA HIS A 480 -34.72 -6.12 18.31
C HIS A 480 -34.51 -4.65 17.93
N TRP A 481 -34.05 -4.41 16.71
CA TRP A 481 -33.88 -3.05 16.22
C TRP A 481 -35.22 -2.39 15.93
N SER A 482 -35.38 -1.13 16.34
CA SER A 482 -36.48 -0.27 15.93
C SER A 482 -35.99 1.16 15.64
N PRO A 483 -36.75 1.96 14.85
CA PRO A 483 -36.39 3.35 14.59
C PRO A 483 -36.20 4.13 15.91
N GLY A 484 -35.09 4.86 16.02
CA GLY A 484 -34.74 5.59 17.24
C GLY A 484 -33.83 4.83 18.22
N CYS A 485 -33.65 3.51 18.05
CA CYS A 485 -32.60 2.80 18.76
C CYS A 485 -31.21 3.28 18.32
N PHE A 486 -30.30 3.40 19.30
CA PHE A 486 -28.86 3.63 19.08
C PHE A 486 -28.47 4.93 18.37
N GLN A 487 -29.31 5.97 18.44
CA GLN A 487 -29.00 7.27 17.87
C GLN A 487 -27.72 7.85 18.48
N SER A 488 -26.82 8.30 17.61
CA SER A 488 -25.70 9.15 18.01
C SER A 488 -26.25 10.48 18.50
N SER A 489 -26.09 10.75 19.80
CA SER A 489 -26.20 12.10 20.36
C SER A 489 -25.20 13.05 19.71
#